data_AF-A0A0D6RAK5-F1
#
_entry.id   AF-A0A0D6RAK5-F1
#
_cell.length_a   1.000
_cell.length_b   1.000
_cell.length_c   1.000
_cell.angle_alpha   90.00
_cell.angle_beta   90.00
_cell.angle_gamma   90.00
#
_symmetry.space_group_name_H-M   'P 1'
#
loop_
_entity.id
_entity.type
_entity.pdbx_description
1 polymer ?
#
loop_
_entity_poly.entity_id
_entity_poly.type
_entity_poly.pdbx_seq_one_letter_code
_entity_poly.pdbx_strand_id
1 'polypeptide(L)'
;MKRWYFTLFSRLLGNISTHNFHGPLTRARFSSSFSPSVQTSSMTQTEEDVLCSTLTDCTLSAIPPNSPDATAAFELIDCSVLPSREEEEEEESRHSSKGNEIERRVERAWQHWKNLGEPKFIVAPMVDQSELPFRMLCRKYGATGAYTPMLHSRLFVEDQKYRNTEFTTCKEDRPLFVQFCANDPEKLLAAARIAQPYCDYVDINLGCPQRIAKRGNYGAFLMDNLPLVKSLVENLASNLSVPVSCKIRIFPLLEDTIAYAKMLEAAGCSLLAVHGRTRDQKDGTIRADWGVISAVKKAVRIPVLANGNIRHLEDVYDCLRKTGADGVLSAESILENPAVFAGYRLMAQWSDNGIFQPGELLEKYEKVNCSEDGFKRPLDQATLLLEYFDLCEKYPVPWRMIRAHVHRMLGDWFRIHPDLRQELNKQYKLTFEWLRDMVHRLVQRDIKYVLHQSILCEKLLYKDFPDEALESHDSYASKSNAEHHCQSWLQRNG
;
A
#
# COMPACT_ATOMS: atom_id res chain seq x y z
N MET A 1 -7.42 32.76 -3.79
CA MET A 1 -8.80 32.23 -3.61
C MET A 1 -8.67 30.85 -2.98
N LYS A 2 -8.60 30.78 -1.65
CA LYS A 2 -9.73 30.61 -0.70
C LYS A 2 -10.34 29.20 -0.77
N ARG A 3 -10.20 28.50 0.37
CA ARG A 3 -11.12 27.49 0.96
C ARG A 3 -10.69 26.01 0.95
N TRP A 4 -9.57 25.66 1.58
CA TRP A 4 -9.31 24.30 2.12
C TRP A 4 -8.41 24.35 3.35
N TYR A 5 -8.91 24.90 4.46
CA TYR A 5 -8.40 24.69 5.82
C TYR A 5 -9.60 24.73 6.76
N PHE A 6 -9.63 23.85 7.76
CA PHE A 6 -10.66 23.56 8.78
C PHE A 6 -11.50 22.30 8.58
N THR A 7 -10.99 21.19 9.11
CA THR A 7 -11.81 20.17 9.80
C THR A 7 -10.95 19.45 10.85
N LEU A 8 -10.59 20.15 11.92
CA LEU A 8 -10.13 19.51 13.16
C LEU A 8 -10.30 20.45 14.37
N PHE A 9 -11.53 20.87 14.65
CA PHE A 9 -11.87 21.51 15.94
C PHE A 9 -13.39 21.46 16.13
N SER A 10 -13.89 20.35 16.69
CA SER A 10 -15.23 20.25 17.28
C SER A 10 -15.24 19.13 18.30
N ARG A 11 -14.62 19.37 19.46
CA ARG A 11 -14.91 18.73 20.74
C ARG A 11 -14.36 19.64 21.83
N LEU A 12 -15.13 20.68 22.14
CA LEU A 12 -15.20 21.34 23.46
C LEU A 12 -16.18 22.51 23.37
N LEU A 13 -17.08 22.54 24.35
CA LEU A 13 -18.04 23.61 24.69
C LEU A 13 -19.40 23.56 23.98
N GLY A 14 -20.37 23.08 24.75
CA GLY A 14 -21.80 23.22 24.46
C GLY A 14 -22.37 24.57 24.90
N ASN A 15 -23.65 24.71 24.55
CA ASN A 15 -24.65 25.66 25.05
C ASN A 15 -24.28 27.14 25.08
N ILE A 16 -24.89 27.93 24.20
CA ILE A 16 -25.67 29.14 24.54
C ILE A 16 -26.58 29.52 23.36
N SER A 17 -27.67 30.16 23.74
CA SER A 17 -28.95 30.37 23.08
C SER A 17 -28.98 31.29 21.84
N THR A 18 -30.13 31.23 21.20
CA THR A 18 -30.69 31.95 20.04
C THR A 18 -30.45 33.47 20.00
N HIS A 19 -30.24 34.03 18.79
CA HIS A 19 -31.00 35.18 18.30
C HIS A 19 -30.86 35.40 16.78
N ASN A 20 -32.00 35.78 16.19
CA ASN A 20 -32.28 36.16 14.79
C ASN A 20 -31.32 37.20 14.18
N PHE A 21 -31.10 37.14 12.86
CA PHE A 21 -31.08 38.34 12.00
C PHE A 21 -31.37 38.02 10.51
N HIS A 22 -32.18 38.87 9.89
CA HIS A 22 -32.70 38.84 8.51
C HIS A 22 -31.74 39.46 7.47
N GLY A 23 -31.58 38.78 6.32
CA GLY A 23 -31.44 39.26 4.92
C GLY A 23 -30.40 40.33 4.50
N PRO A 24 -30.28 40.68 3.19
CA PRO A 24 -30.58 39.92 1.98
C PRO A 24 -29.38 39.82 1.00
N LEU A 25 -29.47 38.84 0.09
CA LEU A 25 -28.56 38.56 -1.03
C LEU A 25 -28.81 39.51 -2.22
N THR A 26 -27.75 40.13 -2.73
CA THR A 26 -27.74 40.80 -4.03
C THR A 26 -27.22 39.90 -5.15
N ARG A 27 -27.87 40.08 -6.29
CA ARG A 27 -27.86 39.28 -7.52
C ARG A 27 -26.88 39.89 -8.51
N ALA A 28 -26.08 39.07 -9.19
CA ALA A 28 -25.46 39.44 -10.46
C ALA A 28 -25.62 38.30 -11.45
N ARG A 29 -26.32 38.60 -12.56
CA ARG A 29 -26.57 37.74 -13.72
C ARG A 29 -25.35 37.78 -14.64
N PHE A 30 -25.01 36.65 -15.25
CA PHE A 30 -24.59 36.59 -16.65
C PHE A 30 -25.20 35.35 -17.30
N SER A 31 -25.56 35.52 -18.57
CA SER A 31 -26.49 34.73 -19.38
C SER A 31 -25.79 33.79 -20.35
N SER A 32 -26.40 32.62 -20.62
CA SER A 32 -26.47 31.92 -21.92
C SER A 32 -27.28 30.63 -21.72
N SER A 33 -28.59 30.63 -22.02
CA SER A 33 -29.21 30.11 -23.26
C SER A 33 -29.06 28.60 -23.46
N PHE A 34 -30.12 27.84 -23.12
CA PHE A 34 -30.98 27.04 -24.03
C PHE A 34 -31.90 26.11 -23.20
N SER A 35 -33.19 26.16 -23.50
CA SER A 35 -34.27 25.42 -22.82
C SER A 35 -34.49 24.03 -23.43
N PRO A 36 -34.99 23.04 -22.65
CA PRO A 36 -35.72 21.90 -23.18
C PRO A 36 -37.23 22.02 -22.88
N SER A 37 -38.07 21.60 -23.81
CA SER A 37 -39.49 21.31 -23.55
C SER A 37 -39.80 19.92 -24.08
N VAL A 38 -40.13 19.01 -23.17
CA VAL A 38 -40.73 17.71 -23.47
C VAL A 38 -42.20 17.80 -23.08
N GLN A 39 -43.07 17.54 -24.06
CA GLN A 39 -44.48 17.24 -23.83
C GLN A 39 -44.74 15.78 -24.21
N THR A 40 -45.62 15.20 -23.41
CA THR A 40 -46.19 13.86 -23.37
C THR A 40 -47.09 13.53 -24.56
N SER A 41 -47.10 12.26 -25.00
CA SER A 41 -48.34 11.57 -25.42
C SER A 41 -48.15 10.05 -25.50
N SER A 42 -49.22 9.35 -25.17
CA SER A 42 -49.40 7.91 -24.98
C SER A 42 -50.03 7.20 -26.19
N MET A 43 -49.87 5.85 -26.22
CA MET A 43 -50.66 4.83 -26.97
C MET A 43 -50.47 4.85 -28.51
N THR A 44 -50.40 3.75 -29.26
CA THR A 44 -51.10 2.45 -29.25
C THR A 44 -50.26 1.31 -29.90
N GLN A 45 -50.76 0.07 -29.76
CA GLN A 45 -50.42 -1.23 -30.40
C GLN A 45 -50.34 -1.13 -31.96
N THR A 46 -49.77 -2.02 -32.78
CA THR A 46 -49.84 -3.50 -32.92
C THR A 46 -48.79 -4.00 -33.96
N GLU A 47 -48.60 -5.33 -34.01
CA GLU A 47 -48.19 -6.21 -35.14
C GLU A 47 -46.83 -6.94 -35.08
N GLU A 48 -46.96 -8.25 -35.27
CA GLU A 48 -46.03 -9.40 -35.16
C GLU A 48 -45.24 -9.61 -36.48
N ASP A 49 -44.07 -10.26 -36.45
CA ASP A 49 -43.96 -11.69 -36.85
C ASP A 49 -42.50 -12.22 -36.95
N VAL A 50 -42.43 -13.55 -36.82
CA VAL A 50 -41.34 -14.50 -37.16
C VAL A 50 -40.29 -14.83 -36.08
N LEU A 51 -40.55 -15.88 -35.29
CA LEU A 51 -39.98 -17.22 -35.52
C LEU A 51 -40.64 -18.27 -34.58
N CYS A 52 -41.14 -19.34 -35.18
CA CYS A 52 -41.86 -20.44 -34.55
C CYS A 52 -40.93 -21.63 -34.23
N SER A 53 -41.43 -22.47 -33.32
CA SER A 53 -41.15 -23.90 -33.10
C SER A 53 -40.05 -24.17 -32.05
N THR A 54 -40.28 -24.94 -30.98
CA THR A 54 -41.19 -26.07 -30.75
C THR A 54 -41.40 -26.33 -29.23
N LEU A 55 -42.54 -26.97 -28.90
CA LEU A 55 -42.92 -27.74 -27.68
C LEU A 55 -43.60 -26.94 -26.55
N THR A 56 -44.92 -26.74 -26.61
CA THR A 56 -46.04 -27.59 -26.07
C THR A 56 -46.09 -27.75 -24.54
N ASP A 57 -46.93 -26.90 -23.95
CA ASP A 57 -47.91 -27.10 -22.87
C ASP A 57 -47.78 -28.27 -21.88
N CYS A 58 -47.70 -27.90 -20.60
CA CYS A 58 -48.60 -28.43 -19.57
C CYS A 58 -48.92 -27.31 -18.56
N THR A 59 -50.17 -26.84 -18.57
CA THR A 59 -50.76 -26.08 -17.45
C THR A 59 -51.69 -27.01 -16.67
N LEU A 60 -51.64 -26.96 -15.33
CA LEU A 60 -52.83 -26.98 -14.46
C LEU A 60 -52.47 -26.77 -12.97
N SER A 61 -52.90 -25.60 -12.48
CA SER A 61 -53.56 -25.27 -11.20
C SER A 61 -53.22 -26.01 -9.90
N ALA A 62 -53.00 -25.19 -8.86
CA ALA A 62 -52.86 -25.50 -7.43
C ALA A 62 -54.19 -25.81 -6.69
N ILE A 63 -54.03 -26.30 -5.43
CA ILE A 63 -54.86 -26.19 -4.18
C ILE A 63 -55.26 -27.57 -3.58
N PRO A 64 -55.24 -27.85 -2.24
CA PRO A 64 -54.31 -27.57 -1.12
C PRO A 64 -54.14 -28.87 -0.22
N PRO A 65 -53.67 -28.85 1.06
CA PRO A 65 -53.12 -30.03 1.75
C PRO A 65 -54.10 -30.77 2.69
N ASN A 66 -53.90 -32.09 2.88
CA ASN A 66 -54.04 -32.84 4.15
C ASN A 66 -53.70 -34.35 3.95
N SER A 67 -52.92 -34.90 4.89
CA SER A 67 -52.42 -36.30 5.02
C SER A 67 -53.49 -37.31 5.52
N PRO A 68 -53.22 -38.61 5.81
CA PRO A 68 -52.02 -39.47 5.64
C PRO A 68 -52.31 -40.89 5.04
N ASP A 69 -51.24 -41.69 4.96
CA ASP A 69 -51.16 -43.18 4.99
C ASP A 69 -50.95 -44.02 3.71
N ALA A 70 -49.79 -44.68 3.73
CA ALA A 70 -49.49 -46.07 3.41
C ALA A 70 -49.57 -46.63 1.97
N THR A 71 -48.37 -46.88 1.45
CA THR A 71 -47.90 -48.08 0.71
C THR A 71 -48.31 -48.34 -0.75
N ALA A 72 -47.25 -48.58 -1.53
CA ALA A 72 -47.14 -49.35 -2.78
C ALA A 72 -47.40 -48.63 -4.11
N ALA A 73 -46.33 -48.09 -4.70
CA ALA A 73 -46.05 -48.24 -6.13
C ALA A 73 -44.53 -48.09 -6.35
N PHE A 74 -43.88 -49.21 -6.66
CA PHE A 74 -42.51 -49.28 -7.16
C PHE A 74 -42.61 -48.94 -8.66
N GLU A 75 -42.31 -47.71 -9.05
CA GLU A 75 -42.20 -47.34 -10.47
C GLU A 75 -40.75 -46.95 -10.82
N LEU A 76 -40.30 -47.62 -11.87
CA LEU A 76 -39.00 -47.65 -12.50
C LEU A 76 -38.38 -46.25 -12.69
N ILE A 77 -37.21 -46.05 -12.10
CA ILE A 77 -36.27 -45.01 -12.54
C ILE A 77 -35.78 -45.44 -13.93
N ASP A 78 -36.12 -44.66 -14.94
CA ASP A 78 -35.56 -44.78 -16.28
C ASP A 78 -34.08 -44.35 -16.24
N CYS A 79 -33.19 -45.33 -16.18
CA CYS A 79 -31.73 -45.16 -16.19
C CYS A 79 -31.15 -45.06 -17.63
N SER A 80 -31.86 -44.46 -18.60
CA SER A 80 -31.43 -44.45 -20.00
C SER A 80 -30.91 -43.11 -20.55
N VAL A 81 -30.30 -42.28 -19.70
CA VAL A 81 -29.36 -41.23 -20.18
C VAL A 81 -28.05 -41.37 -19.41
N LEU A 82 -27.34 -42.47 -19.67
CA LEU A 82 -25.92 -42.56 -19.39
C LEU A 82 -25.19 -41.84 -20.52
N PRO A 83 -24.25 -40.92 -20.25
CA PRO A 83 -23.45 -40.29 -21.28
C PRO A 83 -22.78 -41.38 -22.12
N SER A 84 -22.75 -41.18 -23.43
CA SER A 84 -22.11 -42.14 -24.32
C SER A 84 -20.62 -42.22 -23.96
N ARG A 85 -20.01 -43.41 -24.11
CA ARG A 85 -18.59 -43.63 -23.79
C ARG A 85 -17.65 -42.64 -24.51
N GLU A 86 -18.07 -42.13 -25.67
CA GLU A 86 -17.35 -41.09 -26.40
C GLU A 86 -17.44 -39.71 -25.73
N GLU A 87 -18.57 -39.36 -25.10
CA GLU A 87 -18.73 -38.14 -24.30
C GLU A 87 -17.91 -38.19 -23.01
N GLU A 88 -17.85 -39.35 -22.34
CA GLU A 88 -17.01 -39.57 -21.16
C GLU A 88 -15.50 -39.46 -21.51
N GLU A 89 -15.07 -40.11 -22.60
CA GLU A 89 -13.68 -40.05 -23.08
C GLU A 89 -13.29 -38.63 -23.56
N GLU A 90 -14.20 -37.89 -24.20
CA GLU A 90 -13.99 -36.48 -24.55
C GLU A 90 -13.90 -35.57 -23.30
N GLU A 91 -14.75 -35.79 -22.30
CA GLU A 91 -14.77 -34.98 -21.08
C GLU A 91 -13.52 -35.23 -20.22
N GLU A 92 -13.06 -36.49 -20.12
CA GLU A 92 -11.77 -36.86 -19.51
C GLU A 92 -10.58 -36.25 -20.26
N SER A 93 -10.58 -36.27 -21.60
CA SER A 93 -9.52 -35.66 -22.40
C SER A 93 -9.44 -34.14 -22.22
N ARG A 94 -10.60 -33.46 -22.14
CA ARG A 94 -10.70 -32.01 -21.88
C ARG A 94 -10.24 -31.70 -20.46
N HIS A 95 -10.57 -32.52 -19.46
CA HIS A 95 -10.08 -32.37 -18.09
C HIS A 95 -8.56 -32.53 -18.01
N SER A 96 -8.01 -33.55 -18.67
CA SER A 96 -6.56 -33.81 -18.75
C SER A 96 -5.81 -32.66 -19.42
N SER A 97 -6.33 -32.14 -20.54
CA SER A 97 -5.71 -30.99 -21.24
C SER A 97 -5.72 -29.70 -20.43
N LYS A 98 -6.81 -29.41 -19.69
CA LYS A 98 -6.89 -28.26 -18.78
C LYS A 98 -5.95 -28.41 -17.57
N GLY A 99 -5.88 -29.61 -16.99
CA GLY A 99 -4.94 -29.91 -15.90
C GLY A 99 -3.49 -29.65 -16.31
N ASN A 100 -3.12 -30.09 -17.52
CA ASN A 100 -1.79 -29.85 -18.07
C ASN A 100 -1.48 -28.36 -18.31
N GLU A 101 -2.45 -27.54 -18.73
CA GLU A 101 -2.23 -26.10 -18.91
C GLU A 101 -2.05 -25.35 -17.58
N ILE A 102 -2.82 -25.71 -16.54
CA ILE A 102 -2.66 -25.12 -15.21
C ILE A 102 -1.26 -25.43 -14.66
N GLU A 103 -0.81 -26.68 -14.78
CA GLU A 103 0.53 -27.08 -14.33
C GLU A 103 1.63 -26.27 -15.05
N ARG A 104 1.51 -26.11 -16.37
CA ARG A 104 2.46 -25.32 -17.17
C ARG A 104 2.46 -23.84 -16.76
N ARG A 105 1.31 -23.27 -16.40
CA ARG A 105 1.22 -21.89 -15.89
C ARG A 105 1.95 -21.73 -14.56
N VAL A 106 1.74 -22.66 -13.63
CA VAL A 106 2.42 -22.66 -12.32
C VAL A 106 3.94 -22.78 -12.50
N GLU A 107 4.40 -23.70 -13.35
CA GLU A 107 5.84 -23.86 -13.62
C GLU A 107 6.44 -22.59 -14.25
N ARG A 108 5.76 -21.99 -15.24
CA ARG A 108 6.20 -20.70 -15.83
C ARG A 108 6.29 -19.58 -14.80
N ALA A 109 5.32 -19.50 -13.87
CA ALA A 109 5.32 -18.50 -12.81
C ALA A 109 6.56 -18.63 -11.91
N TRP A 110 6.89 -19.85 -11.47
CA TRP A 110 8.09 -20.11 -10.67
C TRP A 110 9.38 -19.93 -11.44
N GLN A 111 9.43 -20.40 -12.69
CA GLN A 111 10.63 -20.23 -13.52
C GLN A 111 10.91 -18.75 -13.75
N HIS A 112 9.89 -17.94 -14.04
CA HIS A 112 10.05 -16.50 -14.18
C HIS A 112 10.55 -15.86 -12.88
N TRP A 113 9.94 -16.20 -11.74
CA TRP A 113 10.39 -15.70 -10.43
C TRP A 113 11.85 -16.04 -10.12
N LYS A 114 12.28 -17.28 -10.41
CA LYS A 114 13.67 -17.73 -10.28
C LYS A 114 14.61 -16.99 -11.22
N ASN A 115 14.20 -16.77 -12.46
CA ASN A 115 14.99 -16.03 -13.45
C ASN A 115 15.23 -14.57 -13.03
N LEU A 116 14.35 -13.99 -12.21
CA LEU A 116 14.53 -12.66 -11.61
C LEU A 116 15.44 -12.64 -10.37
N GLY A 117 15.99 -13.78 -9.96
CA GLY A 117 16.81 -13.91 -8.76
C GLY A 117 16.02 -13.98 -7.45
N GLU A 118 14.74 -14.35 -7.52
CA GLU A 118 13.84 -14.56 -6.37
C GLU A 118 13.83 -13.37 -5.38
N PRO A 119 13.51 -12.15 -5.84
CA PRO A 119 13.70 -10.94 -5.04
C PRO A 119 12.90 -10.99 -3.72
N LYS A 120 13.58 -10.78 -2.59
CA LYS A 120 12.99 -10.87 -1.24
C LYS A 120 12.56 -9.54 -0.65
N PHE A 121 13.20 -8.44 -1.05
CA PHE A 121 13.03 -7.12 -0.44
C PHE A 121 12.42 -6.17 -1.46
N ILE A 122 11.11 -5.94 -1.38
CA ILE A 122 10.37 -5.22 -2.41
C ILE A 122 9.82 -3.89 -1.90
N VAL A 123 10.04 -2.83 -2.67
CA VAL A 123 9.40 -1.52 -2.45
C VAL A 123 7.94 -1.60 -2.91
N ALA A 124 6.99 -1.35 -2.02
CA ALA A 124 5.56 -1.40 -2.33
C ALA A 124 5.11 -0.25 -3.25
N PRO A 125 4.00 -0.41 -3.98
CA PRO A 125 3.43 0.66 -4.79
C PRO A 125 2.79 1.73 -3.91
N MET A 126 3.23 2.98 -4.09
CA MET A 126 2.76 4.14 -3.33
C MET A 126 2.61 5.34 -4.28
N VAL A 127 1.39 5.86 -4.41
CA VAL A 127 1.09 7.02 -5.26
C VAL A 127 1.95 8.20 -4.83
N ASP A 128 2.61 8.84 -5.80
CA ASP A 128 3.55 9.96 -5.59
C ASP A 128 4.74 9.68 -4.66
N GLN A 129 5.02 8.40 -4.35
CA GLN A 129 5.96 7.99 -3.30
C GLN A 129 6.80 6.75 -3.65
N SER A 130 6.69 6.24 -4.87
CA SER A 130 7.45 5.08 -5.36
C SER A 130 7.93 5.31 -6.79
N GLU A 131 8.13 6.56 -7.16
CA GLU A 131 8.73 7.02 -8.42
C GLU A 131 10.20 6.62 -8.56
N LEU A 132 10.76 6.73 -9.77
CA LEU A 132 12.08 6.19 -10.11
C LEU A 132 13.19 6.62 -9.13
N PRO A 133 13.41 7.93 -8.83
CA PRO A 133 14.38 8.35 -7.82
C PRO A 133 14.30 7.57 -6.50
N PHE A 134 13.10 7.42 -5.94
CA PHE A 134 12.91 6.72 -4.68
C PHE A 134 13.19 5.22 -4.79
N ARG A 135 12.77 4.58 -5.89
CA ARG A 135 13.10 3.16 -6.15
C ARG A 135 14.61 2.97 -6.26
N MET A 136 15.32 3.85 -6.98
CA MET A 136 16.77 3.77 -7.12
C MET A 136 17.49 3.97 -5.77
N LEU A 137 17.00 4.87 -4.92
CA LEU A 137 17.52 5.02 -3.57
C LEU A 137 17.34 3.73 -2.76
N CYS A 138 16.13 3.16 -2.75
CA CYS A 138 15.87 1.92 -2.02
C CYS A 138 16.72 0.75 -2.57
N ARG A 139 16.94 0.67 -3.88
CA ARG A 139 17.82 -0.34 -4.51
C ARG A 139 19.26 -0.19 -4.06
N LYS A 140 19.77 1.05 -3.98
CA LYS A 140 21.10 1.35 -3.43
C LYS A 140 21.24 0.80 -2.00
N TYR A 141 20.15 0.76 -1.24
CA TYR A 141 20.10 0.25 0.13
C TYR A 141 19.38 -1.10 0.27
N GLY A 142 19.53 -1.98 -0.72
CA GLY A 142 19.22 -3.41 -0.57
C GLY A 142 17.85 -3.84 -1.08
N ALA A 143 17.00 -2.96 -1.62
CA ALA A 143 15.79 -3.42 -2.29
C ALA A 143 16.15 -4.26 -3.53
N THR A 144 15.63 -5.48 -3.58
CA THR A 144 15.85 -6.44 -4.68
C THR A 144 14.75 -6.39 -5.74
N GLY A 145 13.67 -5.66 -5.49
CA GLY A 145 12.58 -5.42 -6.44
C GLY A 145 11.79 -4.18 -6.06
N ALA A 146 11.00 -3.65 -6.98
CA ALA A 146 10.18 -2.49 -6.68
C ALA A 146 8.92 -2.41 -7.55
N TYR A 147 7.88 -1.78 -7.01
CA TYR A 147 6.70 -1.40 -7.77
C TYR A 147 6.76 0.07 -8.17
N THR A 148 6.18 0.40 -9.32
CA THR A 148 5.87 1.80 -9.67
C THR A 148 4.81 2.40 -8.73
N PRO A 149 4.57 3.72 -8.81
CA PRO A 149 3.32 4.27 -8.31
C PRO A 149 2.12 3.55 -8.96
N MET A 150 0.98 3.54 -8.28
CA MET A 150 -0.25 3.03 -8.87
C MET A 150 -0.70 3.96 -10.00
N LEU A 151 -0.70 3.46 -11.24
CA LEU A 151 -1.04 4.21 -12.45
C LEU A 151 -2.51 3.97 -12.83
N HIS A 152 -3.23 5.01 -13.25
CA HIS A 152 -4.58 4.85 -13.73
C HIS A 152 -4.57 4.38 -15.20
N SER A 153 -5.07 3.18 -15.49
CA SER A 153 -4.97 2.56 -16.81
C SER A 153 -5.54 3.45 -17.94
N ARG A 154 -6.76 3.96 -17.75
CA ARG A 154 -7.39 4.89 -18.70
C ARG A 154 -6.52 6.13 -19.00
N LEU A 155 -6.06 6.83 -17.97
CA LEU A 155 -5.24 8.03 -18.15
C LEU A 155 -3.88 7.70 -18.77
N PHE A 156 -3.32 6.52 -18.46
CA PHE A 156 -2.05 6.07 -19.04
C PHE A 156 -2.13 5.90 -20.56
N VAL A 157 -3.28 5.44 -21.07
CA VAL A 157 -3.56 5.29 -22.50
C VAL A 157 -3.88 6.65 -23.14
N GLU A 158 -4.82 7.38 -22.55
CA GLU A 158 -5.43 8.58 -23.17
C GLU A 158 -4.56 9.85 -23.04
N ASP A 159 -3.75 9.96 -21.99
CA ASP A 159 -2.97 11.16 -21.68
C ASP A 159 -1.47 10.85 -21.64
N GLN A 160 -0.78 11.16 -22.74
CA GLN A 160 0.68 11.03 -22.86
C GLN A 160 1.42 11.87 -21.81
N LYS A 161 0.89 13.03 -21.42
CA LYS A 161 1.51 13.89 -20.40
C LYS A 161 1.42 13.22 -19.04
N TYR A 162 0.26 12.67 -18.68
CA TYR A 162 0.09 11.86 -17.46
C TYR A 162 1.10 10.71 -17.45
N ARG A 163 1.16 9.92 -18.53
CA ARG A 163 2.10 8.79 -18.65
C ARG A 163 3.56 9.22 -18.48
N ASN A 164 4.02 10.26 -19.18
CA ASN A 164 5.40 10.73 -19.08
C ASN A 164 5.74 11.33 -17.71
N THR A 165 4.74 11.84 -16.99
CA THR A 165 4.93 12.47 -15.67
C THR A 165 4.95 11.43 -14.54
N GLU A 166 4.04 10.45 -14.59
CA GLU A 166 3.83 9.49 -13.51
C GLU A 166 4.61 8.18 -13.67
N PHE A 167 5.02 7.85 -14.91
CA PHE A 167 5.77 6.64 -15.20
C PHE A 167 7.12 6.94 -15.84
N THR A 168 8.16 6.70 -15.04
CA THR A 168 9.57 6.77 -15.46
C THR A 168 10.28 5.51 -14.97
N THR A 169 11.27 5.04 -15.73
CA THR A 169 12.15 3.92 -15.37
C THR A 169 13.51 4.04 -16.06
N CYS A 170 14.48 3.21 -15.67
CA CYS A 170 15.79 3.08 -16.31
C CYS A 170 16.22 1.60 -16.36
N LYS A 171 17.35 1.29 -17.00
CA LYS A 171 17.79 -0.10 -17.19
C LYS A 171 18.07 -0.83 -15.88
N GLU A 172 18.57 -0.10 -14.90
CA GLU A 172 18.94 -0.59 -13.57
C GLU A 172 17.73 -0.75 -12.64
N ASP A 173 16.57 -0.23 -13.03
CA ASP A 173 15.35 -0.31 -12.23
C ASP A 173 14.60 -1.63 -12.51
N ARG A 174 15.29 -2.77 -12.37
CA ARG A 174 14.71 -4.11 -12.51
C ARG A 174 15.20 -5.04 -11.40
N PRO A 175 14.40 -6.01 -10.93
CA PRO A 175 13.02 -6.33 -11.34
C PRO A 175 11.99 -5.24 -10.99
N LEU A 176 11.06 -4.96 -11.90
CA LEU A 176 10.04 -3.91 -11.78
C LEU A 176 8.62 -4.44 -12.02
N PHE A 177 7.72 -4.03 -11.14
CA PHE A 177 6.29 -4.29 -11.23
C PHE A 177 5.58 -2.98 -11.60
N VAL A 178 4.97 -2.92 -12.80
CA VAL A 178 4.16 -1.76 -13.19
C VAL A 178 2.73 -1.99 -12.76
N GLN A 179 2.28 -1.24 -11.75
CA GLN A 179 0.96 -1.42 -11.17
C GLN A 179 -0.07 -0.48 -11.77
N PHE A 180 -1.21 -1.05 -12.19
CA PHE A 180 -2.38 -0.30 -12.64
C PHE A 180 -3.54 -0.39 -11.67
N CYS A 181 -4.29 0.70 -11.53
CA CYS A 181 -5.71 0.64 -11.17
C CYS A 181 -6.57 0.71 -12.43
N ALA A 182 -7.60 -0.13 -12.49
CA ALA A 182 -8.49 -0.26 -13.63
C ALA A 182 -9.81 -0.91 -13.21
N ASN A 183 -10.81 -0.80 -14.08
CA ASN A 183 -12.10 -1.49 -13.98
C ASN A 183 -12.71 -1.79 -15.36
N ASP A 184 -11.88 -1.71 -16.40
CA ASP A 184 -12.22 -1.93 -17.80
C ASP A 184 -11.11 -2.81 -18.39
N PRO A 185 -11.41 -4.06 -18.78
CA PRO A 185 -10.41 -5.00 -19.30
C PRO A 185 -9.67 -4.50 -20.54
N GLU A 186 -10.36 -3.84 -21.47
CA GLU A 186 -9.77 -3.38 -22.72
C GLU A 186 -8.81 -2.20 -22.47
N LYS A 187 -9.22 -1.24 -21.64
CA LYS A 187 -8.35 -0.12 -21.27
C LYS A 187 -7.14 -0.58 -20.45
N LEU A 188 -7.33 -1.57 -19.57
CA LEU A 188 -6.22 -2.16 -18.83
C LEU A 188 -5.23 -2.86 -19.76
N LEU A 189 -5.71 -3.66 -20.71
CA LEU A 189 -4.85 -4.34 -21.68
C LEU A 189 -4.08 -3.36 -22.56
N ALA A 190 -4.74 -2.30 -23.05
CA ALA A 190 -4.07 -1.25 -23.82
C ALA A 190 -2.95 -0.57 -23.01
N ALA A 191 -3.21 -0.23 -21.73
CA ALA A 191 -2.20 0.35 -20.84
C ALA A 191 -1.03 -0.63 -20.60
N ALA A 192 -1.34 -1.90 -20.35
CA ALA A 192 -0.37 -2.94 -20.09
C ALA A 192 0.54 -3.22 -21.29
N ARG A 193 0.01 -3.21 -22.52
CA ARG A 193 0.80 -3.34 -23.75
C ARG A 193 1.81 -2.21 -23.95
N ILE A 194 1.48 -1.00 -23.50
CA ILE A 194 2.42 0.13 -23.51
C ILE A 194 3.53 -0.07 -22.46
N ALA A 195 3.19 -0.62 -21.29
CA ALA A 195 4.13 -0.78 -20.18
C ALA A 195 5.01 -2.04 -20.26
N GLN A 196 4.54 -3.13 -20.88
CA GLN A 196 5.23 -4.44 -20.87
C GLN A 196 6.71 -4.42 -21.28
N PRO A 197 7.20 -3.57 -22.22
CA PRO A 197 8.62 -3.57 -22.58
C PRO A 197 9.52 -3.05 -21.45
N TYR A 198 8.94 -2.40 -20.46
CA TYR A 198 9.64 -1.65 -19.42
C TYR A 198 9.58 -2.33 -18.04
N CYS A 199 8.92 -3.48 -17.91
CA CYS A 199 8.73 -4.16 -16.62
C CYS A 199 8.88 -5.67 -16.70
N ASP A 200 8.93 -6.31 -15.54
CA ASP A 200 9.03 -7.76 -15.37
C ASP A 200 7.69 -8.39 -14.99
N TYR A 201 6.77 -7.56 -14.46
CA TYR A 201 5.37 -7.88 -14.23
C TYR A 201 4.48 -6.68 -14.54
N VAL A 202 3.31 -6.96 -15.10
CA VAL A 202 2.18 -6.03 -15.03
C VAL A 202 1.33 -6.43 -13.82
N ASP A 203 1.12 -5.50 -12.90
CA ASP A 203 0.38 -5.73 -11.66
C ASP A 203 -1.00 -5.03 -11.67
N ILE A 204 -2.01 -5.72 -11.14
CA ILE A 204 -3.34 -5.15 -10.91
C ILE A 204 -3.49 -4.79 -9.43
N ASN A 205 -3.76 -3.52 -9.15
CA ASN A 205 -4.14 -3.07 -7.82
C ASN A 205 -5.58 -3.50 -7.50
N LEU A 206 -5.71 -4.42 -6.55
CA LEU A 206 -6.97 -4.91 -6.01
C LEU A 206 -7.07 -4.65 -4.49
N GLY A 207 -6.28 -3.69 -3.99
CA GLY A 207 -6.07 -3.50 -2.55
C GLY A 207 -6.13 -2.06 -2.05
N CYS A 208 -6.20 -1.05 -2.92
CA CYS A 208 -6.28 0.35 -2.51
C CYS A 208 -7.65 0.66 -1.88
N PRO A 209 -7.74 1.06 -0.58
CA PRO A 209 -9.01 1.33 0.09
C PRO A 209 -9.37 2.83 0.11
N GLN A 210 -8.61 3.65 -0.61
CA GLN A 210 -8.72 5.11 -0.56
C GLN A 210 -10.02 5.60 -1.19
N ARG A 211 -10.51 6.77 -0.77
CA ARG A 211 -11.75 7.36 -1.28
C ARG A 211 -11.71 7.58 -2.80
N ILE A 212 -10.54 7.85 -3.36
CA ILE A 212 -10.37 8.00 -4.81
C ILE A 212 -10.64 6.69 -5.56
N ALA A 213 -10.21 5.55 -4.98
CA ALA A 213 -10.49 4.22 -5.50
C ALA A 213 -11.97 3.85 -5.38
N LYS A 214 -12.62 4.25 -4.28
CA LYS A 214 -14.08 4.11 -4.14
C LYS A 214 -14.82 4.84 -5.25
N ARG A 215 -14.47 6.11 -5.46
CA ARG A 215 -15.13 6.97 -6.46
C ARG A 215 -14.87 6.49 -7.89
N GLY A 216 -13.67 5.97 -8.16
CA GLY A 216 -13.30 5.43 -9.48
C GLY A 216 -13.69 3.97 -9.70
N ASN A 217 -14.29 3.30 -8.70
CA ASN A 217 -14.61 1.88 -8.69
C ASN A 217 -13.44 0.99 -9.14
N TYR A 218 -12.31 1.08 -8.44
CA TYR A 218 -11.13 0.23 -8.63
C TYR A 218 -10.48 -0.12 -7.27
N GLY A 219 -9.39 -0.90 -7.28
CA GLY A 219 -8.68 -1.25 -6.04
C GLY A 219 -9.51 -2.21 -5.19
N ALA A 220 -9.53 -1.99 -3.86
CA ALA A 220 -10.25 -2.87 -2.93
C ALA A 220 -11.78 -2.83 -3.08
N PHE A 221 -12.33 -1.92 -3.90
CA PHE A 221 -13.76 -1.87 -4.18
C PHE A 221 -14.19 -2.85 -5.28
N LEU A 222 -13.24 -3.41 -6.03
CA LEU A 222 -13.51 -4.51 -6.95
C LEU A 222 -13.70 -5.86 -6.24
N MET A 223 -13.36 -5.94 -4.95
CA MET A 223 -13.64 -7.12 -4.12
C MET A 223 -15.14 -7.43 -4.04
N ASP A 224 -16.00 -6.43 -4.30
CA ASP A 224 -17.45 -6.58 -4.34
C ASP A 224 -17.96 -7.09 -5.72
N ASN A 225 -17.08 -7.22 -6.73
CA ASN A 225 -17.39 -7.69 -8.08
C ASN A 225 -16.28 -8.63 -8.61
N LEU A 226 -16.26 -9.86 -8.08
CA LEU A 226 -15.28 -10.89 -8.45
C LEU A 226 -15.31 -11.28 -9.95
N PRO A 227 -16.46 -11.36 -10.64
CA PRO A 227 -16.48 -11.60 -12.09
C PRO A 227 -15.68 -10.57 -12.89
N LEU A 228 -15.77 -9.29 -12.54
CA LEU A 228 -14.96 -8.24 -13.17
C LEU A 228 -13.48 -8.40 -12.84
N VAL A 229 -13.13 -8.72 -11.59
CA VAL A 229 -11.72 -8.98 -11.23
C VAL A 229 -11.14 -10.12 -12.07
N LYS A 230 -11.90 -11.22 -12.18
CA LYS A 230 -11.51 -12.38 -12.98
C LYS A 230 -11.27 -11.99 -14.44
N SER A 231 -12.19 -11.23 -15.05
CA SER A 231 -12.05 -10.83 -16.47
C SER A 231 -10.86 -9.89 -16.72
N LEU A 232 -10.52 -9.01 -15.77
CA LEU A 232 -9.31 -8.18 -15.85
C LEU A 232 -8.04 -9.05 -15.90
N VAL A 233 -7.95 -10.06 -15.02
CA VAL A 233 -6.77 -10.94 -14.92
C VAL A 233 -6.67 -11.85 -16.13
N GLU A 234 -7.76 -12.51 -16.53
CA GLU A 234 -7.80 -13.42 -17.68
C GLU A 234 -7.44 -12.71 -18.99
N ASN A 235 -7.94 -11.49 -19.19
CA ASN A 235 -7.66 -10.72 -20.39
C ASN A 235 -6.16 -10.39 -20.49
N LEU A 236 -5.54 -9.94 -19.39
CA LEU A 236 -4.10 -9.66 -19.37
C LEU A 236 -3.27 -10.94 -19.56
N ALA A 237 -3.57 -12.01 -18.81
CA ALA A 237 -2.81 -13.25 -18.83
C ALA A 237 -2.82 -13.93 -20.21
N SER A 238 -3.89 -13.72 -20.98
CA SER A 238 -4.03 -14.28 -22.33
C SER A 238 -3.35 -13.45 -23.42
N ASN A 239 -3.06 -12.17 -23.17
CA ASN A 239 -2.67 -11.21 -24.20
C ASN A 239 -1.33 -10.49 -23.97
N LEU A 240 -0.67 -10.72 -22.84
CA LEU A 240 0.64 -10.15 -22.52
C LEU A 240 1.76 -11.20 -22.63
N SER A 241 2.94 -10.73 -23.00
CA SER A 241 4.16 -11.55 -22.97
C SER A 241 4.83 -11.58 -21.60
N VAL A 242 4.63 -10.53 -20.80
CA VAL A 242 5.10 -10.45 -19.41
C VAL A 242 4.05 -11.02 -18.45
N PRO A 243 4.45 -11.71 -17.37
CA PRO A 243 3.49 -12.28 -16.43
C PRO A 243 2.64 -11.23 -15.70
N VAL A 244 1.43 -11.64 -15.34
CA VAL A 244 0.50 -10.81 -14.57
C VAL A 244 0.67 -11.09 -13.08
N SER A 245 0.70 -10.03 -12.28
CA SER A 245 0.65 -10.11 -10.82
C SER A 245 -0.57 -9.37 -10.28
N CYS A 246 -0.97 -9.69 -9.06
CA CYS A 246 -2.08 -9.01 -8.39
C CYS A 246 -1.67 -8.63 -6.97
N LYS A 247 -2.10 -7.44 -6.53
CA LYS A 247 -1.95 -7.01 -5.13
C LYS A 247 -3.30 -6.84 -4.45
N ILE A 248 -3.59 -7.67 -3.45
CA ILE A 248 -4.88 -7.75 -2.77
C ILE A 248 -4.82 -7.27 -1.31
N ARG A 249 -6.01 -7.05 -0.74
CA ARG A 249 -6.28 -7.06 0.71
C ARG A 249 -7.10 -8.31 1.06
N ILE A 250 -7.12 -8.68 2.33
CA ILE A 250 -7.87 -9.85 2.81
C ILE A 250 -9.35 -9.53 3.01
N PHE A 251 -10.21 -10.54 2.95
CA PHE A 251 -11.61 -10.48 3.39
C PHE A 251 -11.69 -10.66 4.92
N PRO A 252 -12.83 -10.30 5.55
CA PRO A 252 -13.05 -10.57 6.98
C PRO A 252 -13.02 -12.07 7.30
N LEU A 253 -13.53 -12.90 6.39
CA LEU A 253 -13.50 -14.36 6.50
C LEU A 253 -12.28 -14.93 5.76
N LEU A 254 -11.67 -15.95 6.36
CA LEU A 254 -10.44 -16.56 5.82
C LEU A 254 -10.75 -17.35 4.54
N GLU A 255 -11.83 -18.10 4.53
CA GLU A 255 -12.34 -18.89 3.42
C GLU A 255 -12.56 -18.04 2.16
N ASP A 256 -13.12 -16.83 2.31
CA ASP A 256 -13.32 -15.88 1.21
C ASP A 256 -11.98 -15.39 0.66
N THR A 257 -11.01 -15.14 1.54
CA THR A 257 -9.65 -14.76 1.12
C THR A 257 -8.97 -15.87 0.34
N ILE A 258 -9.10 -17.13 0.80
CA ILE A 258 -8.54 -18.30 0.12
C ILE A 258 -9.22 -18.52 -1.24
N ALA A 259 -10.55 -18.46 -1.29
CA ALA A 259 -11.32 -18.59 -2.52
C ALA A 259 -10.94 -17.50 -3.53
N TYR A 260 -10.77 -16.27 -3.07
CA TYR A 260 -10.34 -15.15 -3.89
C TYR A 260 -8.93 -15.36 -4.46
N ALA A 261 -7.98 -15.80 -3.63
CA ALA A 261 -6.61 -16.08 -4.07
C ALA A 261 -6.56 -17.20 -5.14
N LYS A 262 -7.30 -18.29 -4.93
CA LYS A 262 -7.40 -19.39 -5.90
C LYS A 262 -8.07 -18.97 -7.20
N MET A 263 -9.09 -18.10 -7.13
CA MET A 263 -9.73 -17.54 -8.31
C MET A 263 -8.73 -16.71 -9.15
N LEU A 264 -7.91 -15.88 -8.50
CA LEU A 264 -6.89 -15.08 -9.19
C LEU A 264 -5.83 -15.97 -9.85
N GLU A 265 -5.34 -17.00 -9.15
CA GLU A 265 -4.42 -18.00 -9.71
C GLU A 265 -5.03 -18.68 -10.95
N ALA A 266 -6.25 -19.20 -10.84
CA ALA A 266 -6.94 -19.86 -11.95
C ALA A 266 -7.14 -18.93 -13.16
N ALA A 267 -7.38 -17.63 -12.91
CA ALA A 267 -7.49 -16.60 -13.93
C ALA A 267 -6.17 -16.29 -14.66
N GLY A 268 -5.03 -16.78 -14.17
CA GLY A 268 -3.71 -16.58 -14.78
C GLY A 268 -2.79 -15.61 -14.03
N CYS A 269 -3.13 -15.22 -12.80
CA CYS A 269 -2.19 -14.53 -11.93
C CYS A 269 -0.95 -15.41 -11.69
N SER A 270 0.24 -14.86 -11.93
CA SER A 270 1.52 -15.55 -11.80
C SER A 270 2.28 -15.19 -10.53
N LEU A 271 1.85 -14.15 -9.80
CA LEU A 271 2.39 -13.77 -8.50
C LEU A 271 1.35 -12.98 -7.70
N LEU A 272 1.15 -13.31 -6.44
CA LEU A 272 0.15 -12.67 -5.58
C LEU A 272 0.78 -11.93 -4.40
N ALA A 273 0.64 -10.61 -4.34
CA ALA A 273 1.00 -9.82 -3.17
C ALA A 273 -0.21 -9.64 -2.24
N VAL A 274 -0.09 -10.04 -0.97
CA VAL A 274 -1.19 -10.03 0.01
C VAL A 274 -0.89 -9.04 1.12
N HIS A 275 -1.73 -8.02 1.26
CA HIS A 275 -1.75 -7.18 2.46
C HIS A 275 -2.68 -7.79 3.49
N GLY A 276 -2.15 -8.19 4.65
CA GLY A 276 -2.90 -8.85 5.74
C GLY A 276 -3.91 -7.97 6.47
N ARG A 277 -4.47 -6.95 5.83
CA ARG A 277 -5.50 -6.08 6.39
C ARG A 277 -6.72 -6.06 5.48
N THR A 278 -7.90 -5.97 6.07
CA THR A 278 -9.14 -5.81 5.30
C THR A 278 -9.21 -4.44 4.64
N ARG A 279 -10.15 -4.25 3.70
CA ARG A 279 -10.40 -2.95 3.06
C ARG A 279 -10.64 -1.82 4.08
N ASP A 280 -11.36 -2.11 5.15
CA ASP A 280 -11.80 -1.10 6.11
C ASP A 280 -10.74 -0.77 7.17
N GLN A 281 -9.74 -1.64 7.32
CA GLN A 281 -8.52 -1.42 8.12
C GLN A 281 -7.52 -0.56 7.33
N LYS A 282 -7.87 0.71 7.14
CA LYS A 282 -7.14 1.65 6.26
C LYS A 282 -5.82 2.13 6.83
N ASP A 283 -5.79 2.39 8.13
CA ASP A 283 -4.65 2.94 8.82
C ASP A 283 -3.80 1.84 9.49
N GLY A 284 -2.57 2.21 9.84
CA GLY A 284 -1.58 1.31 10.43
C GLY A 284 -1.90 0.84 11.86
N THR A 285 -3.07 1.21 12.40
CA THR A 285 -3.45 1.00 13.80
C THR A 285 -3.64 -0.48 14.13
N ILE A 286 -4.22 -1.22 13.20
CA ILE A 286 -4.39 -2.67 13.31
C ILE A 286 -3.18 -3.35 12.65
N ARG A 287 -2.58 -4.34 13.31
CA ARG A 287 -1.49 -5.11 12.70
C ARG A 287 -2.03 -5.97 11.55
N ALA A 288 -1.23 -6.09 10.50
CA ALA A 288 -1.52 -7.02 9.41
C ALA A 288 -1.49 -8.46 9.95
N ASP A 289 -2.49 -9.23 9.57
CA ASP A 289 -2.65 -10.63 9.91
C ASP A 289 -1.75 -11.48 8.99
N TRP A 290 -0.58 -11.83 9.50
CA TRP A 290 0.35 -12.74 8.82
C TRP A 290 -0.14 -14.20 8.82
N GLY A 291 -1.07 -14.58 9.71
CA GLY A 291 -1.69 -15.89 9.71
C GLY A 291 -2.53 -16.13 8.45
N VAL A 292 -3.33 -15.12 8.05
CA VAL A 292 -4.09 -15.16 6.80
C VAL A 292 -3.15 -15.21 5.59
N ILE A 293 -2.04 -14.45 5.59
CA ILE A 293 -1.05 -14.51 4.51
C ILE A 293 -0.43 -15.93 4.42
N SER A 294 -0.12 -16.56 5.56
CA SER A 294 0.37 -17.95 5.59
C SER A 294 -0.64 -18.93 5.00
N ALA A 295 -1.92 -18.78 5.34
CA ALA A 295 -2.98 -19.61 4.81
C ALA A 295 -3.13 -19.45 3.29
N VAL A 296 -3.03 -18.21 2.77
CA VAL A 296 -3.01 -17.97 1.32
C VAL A 296 -1.79 -18.62 0.66
N LYS A 297 -0.58 -18.44 1.23
CA LYS A 297 0.65 -19.04 0.70
C LYS A 297 0.59 -20.57 0.60
N LYS A 298 -0.11 -21.23 1.53
CA LYS A 298 -0.33 -22.69 1.49
C LYS A 298 -1.40 -23.11 0.47
N ALA A 299 -2.34 -22.20 0.15
CA ALA A 299 -3.50 -22.51 -0.67
C ALA A 299 -3.28 -22.33 -2.17
N VAL A 300 -2.39 -21.42 -2.56
CA VAL A 300 -2.01 -21.17 -3.96
C VAL A 300 -0.66 -21.81 -4.29
N ARG A 301 -0.43 -22.10 -5.57
CA ARG A 301 0.77 -22.76 -6.09
C ARG A 301 1.75 -21.79 -6.75
N ILE A 302 1.42 -20.51 -6.86
CA ILE A 302 2.30 -19.43 -7.37
C ILE A 302 3.10 -18.72 -6.26
N PRO A 303 4.13 -17.93 -6.60
CA PRO A 303 4.80 -17.06 -5.63
C PRO A 303 3.85 -16.08 -4.93
N VAL A 304 4.05 -15.90 -3.61
CA VAL A 304 3.28 -15.00 -2.76
C VAL A 304 4.20 -14.02 -2.06
N LEU A 305 3.88 -12.73 -2.13
CA LEU A 305 4.58 -11.69 -1.39
C LEU A 305 3.75 -11.20 -0.20
N ALA A 306 4.37 -11.11 0.98
CA ALA A 306 3.71 -10.62 2.18
C ALA A 306 3.80 -9.09 2.28
N ASN A 307 2.72 -8.42 2.67
CA ASN A 307 2.71 -6.99 2.89
C ASN A 307 2.01 -6.61 4.21
N GLY A 308 2.57 -5.63 4.90
CA GLY A 308 2.03 -5.06 6.13
C GLY A 308 2.96 -5.27 7.33
N ASN A 309 3.22 -4.18 8.06
CA ASN A 309 4.05 -4.15 9.27
C ASN A 309 5.54 -4.58 9.07
N ILE A 310 6.14 -4.27 7.91
CA ILE A 310 7.58 -4.40 7.67
C ILE A 310 8.26 -3.05 7.92
N ARG A 311 8.76 -2.82 9.14
CA ARG A 311 9.31 -1.54 9.58
C ARG A 311 10.83 -1.56 9.70
N HIS A 312 11.38 -2.70 10.09
CA HIS A 312 12.83 -2.94 10.20
C HIS A 312 13.21 -4.26 9.52
N LEU A 313 14.51 -4.50 9.36
CA LEU A 313 15.00 -5.71 8.72
C LEU A 313 14.57 -6.98 9.48
N GLU A 314 14.47 -6.92 10.81
CA GLU A 314 14.01 -8.04 11.63
C GLU A 314 12.55 -8.42 11.35
N ASP A 315 11.68 -7.44 11.08
CA ASP A 315 10.29 -7.71 10.68
C ASP A 315 10.24 -8.51 9.38
N VAL A 316 11.21 -8.32 8.48
CA VAL A 316 11.31 -9.09 7.23
C VAL A 316 11.51 -10.56 7.55
N TYR A 317 12.51 -10.89 8.38
CA TYR A 317 12.81 -12.28 8.73
C TYR A 317 11.68 -12.94 9.52
N ASP A 318 11.06 -12.21 10.45
CA ASP A 318 9.91 -12.70 11.21
C ASP A 318 8.69 -12.92 10.32
N CYS A 319 8.43 -12.02 9.38
CA CYS A 319 7.33 -12.15 8.42
C CYS A 319 7.54 -13.36 7.52
N LEU A 320 8.71 -13.51 6.91
CA LEU A 320 9.03 -14.66 6.05
C LEU A 320 8.93 -15.98 6.82
N ARG A 321 9.45 -16.05 8.05
CA ARG A 321 9.37 -17.24 8.91
C ARG A 321 7.94 -17.63 9.24
N LYS A 322 7.08 -16.65 9.57
CA LYS A 322 5.68 -16.89 9.97
C LYS A 322 4.77 -17.18 8.79
N THR A 323 4.99 -16.52 7.66
CA THR A 323 4.12 -16.63 6.49
C THR A 323 4.53 -17.75 5.54
N GLY A 324 5.84 -18.03 5.43
CA GLY A 324 6.40 -18.83 4.34
C GLY A 324 6.34 -18.11 2.98
N ALA A 325 6.08 -16.80 2.96
CA ALA A 325 6.02 -16.01 1.73
C ALA A 325 7.38 -15.96 1.02
N ASP A 326 7.36 -15.71 -0.28
CA ASP A 326 8.54 -15.73 -1.14
C ASP A 326 9.28 -14.40 -1.16
N GLY A 327 8.72 -13.35 -0.55
CA GLY A 327 9.31 -12.03 -0.39
C GLY A 327 8.37 -11.11 0.40
N VAL A 328 8.85 -9.92 0.76
CA VAL A 328 8.07 -8.94 1.50
C VAL A 328 8.02 -7.59 0.81
N LEU A 329 6.89 -6.89 0.96
CA LEU A 329 6.72 -5.51 0.55
C LEU A 329 6.75 -4.59 1.77
N SER A 330 7.63 -3.59 1.75
CA SER A 330 7.56 -2.45 2.68
C SER A 330 6.95 -1.22 1.99
N ALA A 331 6.08 -0.50 2.72
CA ALA A 331 5.32 0.64 2.21
C ALA A 331 5.56 1.89 3.08
N GLU A 332 4.68 2.20 4.03
CA GLU A 332 4.74 3.46 4.78
C GLU A 332 6.09 3.67 5.50
N SER A 333 6.66 2.62 6.10
CA SER A 333 7.90 2.72 6.86
C SER A 333 9.15 2.92 6.00
N ILE A 334 9.18 2.41 4.75
CA ILE A 334 10.33 2.63 3.87
C ILE A 334 10.44 4.09 3.41
N LEU A 335 9.35 4.87 3.46
CA LEU A 335 9.37 6.30 3.13
C LEU A 335 10.10 7.12 4.19
N GLU A 336 10.07 6.67 5.43
CA GLU A 336 10.81 7.26 6.54
C GLU A 336 12.27 6.77 6.50
N ASN A 337 12.45 5.48 6.23
CA ASN A 337 13.76 4.83 6.16
C ASN A 337 13.96 4.07 4.83
N PRO A 338 14.44 4.74 3.77
CA PRO A 338 14.76 4.10 2.49
C PRO A 338 15.82 2.98 2.61
N ALA A 339 16.60 2.99 3.68
CA ALA A 339 17.68 2.04 3.94
C ALA A 339 17.29 0.87 4.84
N VAL A 340 15.99 0.66 5.06
CA VAL A 340 15.45 -0.41 5.93
C VAL A 340 15.97 -1.80 5.56
N PHE A 341 16.14 -2.10 4.27
CA PHE A 341 16.60 -3.41 3.80
C PHE A 341 18.12 -3.64 3.94
N ALA A 342 18.89 -2.59 4.15
CA ALA A 342 20.30 -2.68 4.52
C ALA A 342 20.52 -2.72 6.04
N GLY A 343 19.44 -2.82 6.84
CA GLY A 343 19.51 -2.96 8.30
C GLY A 343 19.73 -1.66 9.06
N TYR A 344 19.72 -0.51 8.38
CA TYR A 344 19.87 0.77 9.06
C TYR A 344 18.63 1.08 9.91
N ARG A 345 18.85 1.53 11.13
CA ARG A 345 17.80 1.99 12.05
C ARG A 345 17.89 3.50 12.21
N LEU A 346 16.74 4.18 12.16
CA LEU A 346 16.68 5.61 12.40
C LEU A 346 16.81 5.90 13.90
N MET A 347 17.51 6.98 14.24
CA MET A 347 17.82 7.37 15.63
C MET A 347 16.58 7.47 16.54
N ALA A 348 15.43 7.88 15.99
CA ALA A 348 14.19 8.04 16.76
C ALA A 348 13.56 6.73 17.27
N GLN A 349 14.03 5.57 16.81
CA GLN A 349 13.50 4.24 17.16
C GLN A 349 14.39 3.49 18.17
N TRP A 350 15.42 4.13 18.71
CA TRP A 350 16.33 3.55 19.70
C TRP A 350 15.87 3.77 21.15
N SER A 351 14.60 4.13 21.40
CA SER A 351 14.12 4.34 22.77
C SER A 351 12.61 4.12 22.93
N ASP A 352 12.18 2.86 23.03
CA ASP A 352 10.97 2.53 23.83
C ASP A 352 11.31 2.45 25.34
N ASN A 353 12.60 2.38 25.69
CA ASN A 353 13.07 2.25 27.07
C ASN A 353 13.64 3.55 27.67
N GLY A 354 13.55 4.70 26.98
CA GLY A 354 13.91 6.00 27.55
C GLY A 354 15.37 6.20 28.01
N ILE A 355 16.26 5.22 27.87
CA ILE A 355 17.67 5.35 28.25
C ILE A 355 18.47 5.85 27.05
N PHE A 356 18.61 7.16 26.97
CA PHE A 356 19.65 7.82 26.20
C PHE A 356 20.91 7.88 27.08
N GLN A 357 22.01 7.25 26.67
CA GLN A 357 23.33 7.54 27.24
C GLN A 357 24.09 8.41 26.23
N PRO A 358 24.21 9.73 26.46
CA PRO A 358 24.93 10.62 25.55
C PRO A 358 26.40 10.19 25.32
N GLY A 359 27.02 9.53 26.32
CA GLY A 359 28.42 9.11 26.28
C GLY A 359 28.74 8.00 25.27
N GLU A 360 27.83 7.03 25.05
CA GLU A 360 28.06 5.97 24.07
C GLU A 360 28.01 6.47 22.62
N LEU A 361 27.30 7.57 22.37
CA LEU A 361 27.19 8.19 21.05
C LEU A 361 28.50 8.88 20.67
N LEU A 362 29.11 9.63 21.59
CA LEU A 362 30.41 10.29 21.35
C LEU A 362 31.55 9.28 21.15
N GLU A 363 31.66 8.25 21.99
CA GLU A 363 32.70 7.23 21.83
C GLU A 363 32.51 6.33 20.59
N LYS A 364 31.27 5.99 20.20
CA LYS A 364 31.02 5.24 18.95
C LYS A 364 31.16 6.10 17.70
N TYR A 365 30.90 7.40 17.79
CA TYR A 365 31.24 8.36 16.72
C TYR A 365 32.76 8.49 16.53
N GLU A 366 33.54 8.36 17.61
CA GLU A 366 35.00 8.40 17.54
C GLU A 366 35.63 7.07 17.06
N LYS A 367 35.09 5.91 17.44
CA LYS A 367 35.76 4.59 17.27
C LYS A 367 35.40 3.77 16.01
N VAL A 368 34.50 4.22 15.14
CA VAL A 368 34.20 3.54 13.85
C VAL A 368 34.77 4.34 12.68
N ASN A 369 36.09 4.56 12.67
CA ASN A 369 36.78 5.34 11.65
C ASN A 369 38.12 4.68 11.29
N CYS A 370 38.22 4.02 10.13
CA CYS A 370 39.49 3.78 9.44
C CYS A 370 39.26 3.32 7.98
N SER A 371 39.33 4.27 7.03
CA SER A 371 39.98 4.10 5.72
C SER A 371 40.30 5.47 5.12
N GLU A 372 41.22 5.49 4.16
CA GLU A 372 42.35 6.43 4.02
C GLU A 372 42.03 7.92 3.73
N ASP A 373 40.76 8.31 3.57
CA ASP A 373 40.32 9.71 3.35
C ASP A 373 39.37 10.27 4.45
N GLY A 374 39.18 9.54 5.54
CA GLY A 374 39.08 10.11 6.89
C GLY A 374 37.75 10.66 7.47
N PHE A 375 36.63 10.79 6.74
CA PHE A 375 35.34 11.15 7.38
C PHE A 375 34.12 10.57 6.62
N LYS A 376 33.54 9.47 7.10
CA LYS A 376 32.20 9.01 6.67
C LYS A 376 31.23 9.10 7.84
N ARG A 377 30.33 10.08 7.80
CA ARG A 377 29.19 10.26 8.71
C ARG A 377 28.34 8.98 8.76
N PRO A 378 27.79 8.57 9.93
CA PRO A 378 26.80 7.50 9.98
C PRO A 378 25.58 7.86 9.12
N LEU A 379 25.08 6.89 8.34
CA LEU A 379 23.94 7.09 7.45
C LEU A 379 22.71 7.49 8.26
N ASP A 380 22.19 8.69 8.02
CA ASP A 380 21.00 9.24 8.67
C ASP A 380 19.97 9.75 7.65
N GLN A 381 18.80 10.20 8.13
CA GLN A 381 17.72 10.68 7.25
C GLN A 381 18.14 11.87 6.39
N ALA A 382 19.00 12.75 6.90
CA ALA A 382 19.51 13.89 6.15
C ALA A 382 20.37 13.43 4.98
N THR A 383 21.27 12.48 5.21
CA THR A 383 22.13 11.90 4.17
C THR A 383 21.30 11.20 3.10
N LEU A 384 20.33 10.37 3.50
CA LEU A 384 19.40 9.70 2.57
C LEU A 384 18.61 10.69 1.73
N LEU A 385 18.15 11.80 2.32
CA LEU A 385 17.40 12.82 1.60
C LEU A 385 18.27 13.60 0.61
N LEU A 386 19.54 13.88 0.94
CA LEU A 386 20.47 14.53 0.02
C LEU A 386 20.77 13.63 -1.18
N GLU A 387 20.97 12.32 -0.97
CA GLU A 387 21.13 11.36 -2.07
C GLU A 387 19.86 11.22 -2.91
N TYR A 388 18.69 11.28 -2.28
CA TYR A 388 17.42 11.33 -2.98
C TYR A 388 17.34 12.55 -3.91
N PHE A 389 17.80 13.73 -3.46
CA PHE A 389 17.85 14.92 -4.32
C PHE A 389 18.77 14.74 -5.52
N ASP A 390 19.94 14.13 -5.35
CA ASP A 390 20.85 13.84 -6.47
C ASP A 390 20.16 12.94 -7.51
N LEU A 391 19.38 11.95 -7.05
CA LEU A 391 18.58 11.09 -7.91
C LEU A 391 17.43 11.84 -8.59
N CYS A 392 16.79 12.81 -7.93
CA CYS A 392 15.76 13.65 -8.53
C CYS A 392 16.33 14.63 -9.56
N GLU A 393 17.56 15.12 -9.40
CA GLU A 393 18.25 15.92 -10.40
C GLU A 393 18.57 15.09 -11.64
N LYS A 394 19.02 13.85 -11.44
CA LYS A 394 19.28 12.89 -12.53
C LYS A 394 18.01 12.42 -13.24
N TYR A 395 16.95 12.17 -12.48
CA TYR A 395 15.66 11.69 -12.97
C TYR A 395 14.54 12.63 -12.48
N PRO A 396 14.26 13.71 -13.23
CA PRO A 396 13.31 14.73 -12.82
C PRO A 396 11.91 14.16 -12.57
N VAL A 397 11.32 14.56 -11.45
CA VAL A 397 9.96 14.19 -11.02
C VAL A 397 9.20 15.43 -10.54
N PRO A 398 7.86 15.40 -10.51
CA PRO A 398 7.08 16.50 -9.97
C PRO A 398 7.48 16.91 -8.55
N TRP A 399 7.61 18.21 -8.29
CA TRP A 399 7.95 18.75 -6.97
C TRP A 399 7.04 18.29 -5.82
N ARG A 400 5.80 17.87 -6.13
CA ARG A 400 4.89 17.31 -5.12
C ARG A 400 5.40 15.98 -4.53
N MET A 401 6.08 15.15 -5.32
CA MET A 401 6.69 13.89 -4.87
C MET A 401 7.90 14.20 -3.99
N ILE A 402 8.77 15.11 -4.44
CA ILE A 402 9.95 15.57 -3.68
C ILE A 402 9.53 16.14 -2.33
N ARG A 403 8.57 17.07 -2.30
CA ARG A 403 8.05 17.65 -1.05
C ARG A 403 7.48 16.57 -0.12
N ALA A 404 6.78 15.57 -0.66
CA ALA A 404 6.25 14.47 0.15
C ALA A 404 7.37 13.66 0.82
N HIS A 405 8.43 13.32 0.10
CA HIS A 405 9.59 12.60 0.66
C HIS A 405 10.36 13.39 1.70
N VAL A 406 10.52 14.71 1.51
CA VAL A 406 11.09 15.59 2.53
C VAL A 406 10.30 15.50 3.84
N HIS A 407 8.98 15.52 3.78
CA HIS A 407 8.14 15.36 4.98
C HIS A 407 8.22 13.97 5.61
N ARG A 408 8.41 12.92 4.80
CA ARG A 408 8.50 11.54 5.31
C ARG A 408 9.84 11.28 5.98
N MET A 409 10.96 11.56 5.30
CA MET A 409 12.29 11.30 5.84
C MET A 409 12.63 12.22 7.02
N LEU A 410 12.22 13.49 6.99
CA LEU A 410 12.48 14.45 8.09
C LEU A 410 11.32 14.57 9.09
N GLY A 411 10.35 13.66 9.07
CA GLY A 411 9.13 13.78 9.86
C GLY A 411 9.38 14.00 11.36
N ASP A 412 10.31 13.22 11.94
CA ASP A 412 10.66 13.34 13.35
C ASP A 412 11.42 14.63 13.67
N TRP A 413 12.31 15.03 12.79
CA TRP A 413 13.10 16.26 12.93
C TRP A 413 12.19 17.49 12.84
N PHE A 414 11.17 17.44 11.98
CA PHE A 414 10.12 18.47 11.90
C PHE A 414 9.18 18.50 13.10
N ARG A 415 9.15 17.45 13.94
CA ARG A 415 8.43 17.48 15.22
C ARG A 415 9.21 18.29 16.25
N ILE A 416 10.55 18.19 16.24
CA ILE A 416 11.47 18.94 17.10
C ILE A 416 11.63 20.39 16.61
N HIS A 417 11.70 20.58 15.29
CA HIS A 417 11.89 21.88 14.62
C HIS A 417 10.67 22.25 13.75
N PRO A 418 9.50 22.56 14.37
CA PRO A 418 8.28 22.82 13.62
C PRO A 418 8.31 24.10 12.80
N ASP A 419 9.20 25.04 13.10
CA ASP A 419 9.40 26.28 12.35
C ASP A 419 9.96 26.03 10.95
N LEU A 420 10.92 25.11 10.80
CA LEU A 420 11.45 24.70 9.49
C LEU A 420 10.41 23.97 8.65
N ARG A 421 9.56 23.14 9.29
CA ARG A 421 8.39 22.54 8.60
C ARG A 421 7.44 23.60 8.07
N GLN A 422 7.18 24.65 8.86
CA GLN A 422 6.32 25.76 8.43
C GLN A 422 6.96 26.56 7.29
N GLU A 423 8.28 26.77 7.33
CA GLU A 423 9.03 27.40 6.24
C GLU A 423 8.84 26.61 4.93
N LEU A 424 9.07 25.30 4.94
CA LEU A 424 8.84 24.40 3.80
C LEU A 424 7.41 24.49 3.26
N ASN A 425 6.42 24.53 4.15
CA ASN A 425 5.01 24.62 3.77
C ASN A 425 4.64 25.97 3.14
N LYS A 426 5.34 27.06 3.51
CA LYS A 426 5.13 28.40 2.94
C LYS A 426 5.83 28.57 1.59
N GLN A 427 6.82 27.75 1.26
CA GLN A 427 7.54 27.85 0.00
C GLN A 427 6.66 27.46 -1.19
N TYR A 428 6.39 28.44 -2.05
CA TYR A 428 5.63 28.25 -3.30
C TYR A 428 6.48 27.59 -4.39
N LYS A 429 7.72 28.06 -4.57
CA LYS A 429 8.69 27.53 -5.53
C LYS A 429 9.83 26.86 -4.78
N LEU A 430 10.05 25.58 -5.04
CA LEU A 430 11.17 24.83 -4.48
C LEU A 430 12.32 24.79 -5.49
N THR A 431 13.55 24.80 -4.97
CA THR A 431 14.78 24.48 -5.71
C THR A 431 15.62 23.52 -4.88
N PHE A 432 16.53 22.78 -5.51
CA PHE A 432 17.40 21.86 -4.78
C PHE A 432 18.39 22.60 -3.88
N GLU A 433 18.88 23.77 -4.28
CA GLU A 433 19.76 24.60 -3.46
C GLU A 433 19.07 25.00 -2.16
N TRP A 434 17.80 25.44 -2.23
CA TRP A 434 17.02 25.80 -1.05
C TRP A 434 16.74 24.57 -0.16
N LEU A 435 16.40 23.43 -0.76
CA LEU A 435 16.14 22.20 -0.01
C LEU A 435 17.40 21.68 0.70
N ARG A 436 18.55 21.72 0.03
CA ARG A 436 19.85 21.34 0.61
C ARG A 436 20.23 22.27 1.75
N ASP A 437 20.10 23.59 1.57
CA ASP A 437 20.31 24.57 2.64
C ASP A 437 19.42 24.31 3.86
N MET A 438 18.13 24.05 3.64
CA MET A 438 17.20 23.70 4.72
C MET A 438 17.66 22.45 5.49
N VAL A 439 18.10 21.40 4.78
CA VAL A 439 18.66 20.19 5.41
C VAL A 439 19.92 20.51 6.21
N HIS A 440 20.85 21.31 5.68
CA HIS A 440 22.06 21.71 6.40
C HIS A 440 21.75 22.52 7.68
N ARG A 441 20.82 23.48 7.61
CA ARG A 441 20.35 24.24 8.79
C ARG A 441 19.72 23.32 9.84
N LEU A 442 18.94 22.35 9.40
CA LEU A 442 18.27 21.37 10.27
C LEU A 442 19.30 20.47 10.97
N VAL A 443 20.32 19.98 10.26
CA VAL A 443 21.46 19.23 10.83
C VAL A 443 22.22 20.05 11.87
N GLN A 444 22.54 21.31 11.59
CA GLN A 444 23.26 22.16 12.54
C GLN A 444 22.45 22.43 13.82
N ARG A 445 21.13 22.51 13.72
CA ARG A 445 20.23 22.71 14.88
C ARG A 445 20.08 21.44 15.71
N ASP A 446 19.97 20.29 15.06
CA ASP A 446 19.84 19.00 15.75
C ASP A 446 21.10 18.68 16.56
N ILE A 447 22.29 18.90 16.00
CA ILE A 447 23.57 18.78 16.72
C ILE A 447 23.56 19.66 17.99
N LYS A 448 23.12 20.91 17.89
CA LYS A 448 23.02 21.83 19.04
C LYS A 448 22.00 21.35 20.07
N TYR A 449 20.87 20.81 19.62
CA TYR A 449 19.83 20.27 20.50
C TYR A 449 20.32 19.06 21.28
N VAL A 450 20.97 18.09 20.63
CA VAL A 450 21.55 16.90 21.27
C VAL A 450 22.64 17.27 22.26
N LEU A 451 23.55 18.19 21.90
CA LEU A 451 24.58 18.69 22.82
C LEU A 451 23.96 19.37 24.05
N HIS A 452 22.92 20.18 23.87
CA HIS A 452 22.23 20.84 24.97
C HIS A 452 21.53 19.84 25.90
N GLN A 453 20.83 18.83 25.35
CA GLN A 453 20.22 17.72 26.09
C GLN A 453 21.26 16.95 26.91
N SER A 454 22.42 16.62 26.31
CA SER A 454 23.52 15.94 27.00
C SER A 454 24.02 16.73 28.21
N ILE A 455 24.27 18.04 28.03
CA ILE A 455 24.75 18.92 29.11
C ILE A 455 23.68 19.06 30.21
N LEU A 456 22.40 19.11 29.86
CA LEU A 456 21.29 19.16 30.82
C LEU A 456 21.19 17.86 31.63
N CYS A 457 21.25 16.69 30.98
CA CYS A 457 21.27 15.40 31.66
C CYS A 457 22.48 15.27 32.60
N GLU A 458 23.67 15.68 32.17
CA GLU A 458 24.88 15.65 32.99
C GLU A 458 24.75 16.58 34.21
N LYS A 459 24.23 17.80 34.02
CA LYS A 459 23.98 18.75 35.12
C LYS A 459 22.89 18.30 36.10
N LEU A 460 21.91 17.53 35.65
CA LEU A 460 20.87 16.96 36.51
C LEU A 460 21.41 15.76 37.31
N LEU A 461 22.21 14.90 36.68
CA LEU A 461 22.91 13.80 37.37
C LEU A 461 23.90 14.29 38.43
N TYR A 462 24.58 15.41 38.18
CA TYR A 462 25.54 16.02 39.13
C TYR A 462 24.90 16.92 40.18
N LYS A 463 23.62 17.30 40.08
CA LYS A 463 22.94 18.11 41.10
C LYS A 463 22.29 17.29 42.21
N ASP A 464 22.11 15.98 42.03
CA ASP A 464 21.44 15.11 42.99
C ASP A 464 22.40 14.28 43.87
N PHE A 465 23.69 14.60 43.90
CA PHE A 465 24.63 14.09 44.91
C PHE A 465 25.27 15.26 45.66
N PRO A 466 24.74 15.65 46.84
CA PRO A 466 25.54 16.35 47.82
C PRO A 466 26.72 15.46 48.25
N ASP A 467 27.92 16.03 48.36
CA ASP A 467 29.19 15.40 48.74
C ASP A 467 29.23 14.81 50.19
N GLU A 468 28.10 14.36 50.75
CA GLU A 468 28.01 13.86 52.13
C GLU A 468 27.60 12.38 52.27
N ALA A 469 27.73 11.57 51.22
CA ALA A 469 27.49 10.12 51.31
C ALA A 469 28.67 9.30 50.78
N LEU A 470 29.85 9.51 51.36
CA LEU A 470 31.00 8.61 51.25
C LEU A 470 31.32 7.99 52.61
N GLU A 471 30.32 7.42 53.29
CA GLU A 471 30.54 6.51 54.41
C GLU A 471 29.26 5.70 54.69
N SER A 472 29.04 4.65 53.92
CA SER A 472 28.54 3.34 54.40
C SER A 472 28.14 2.48 53.20
N HIS A 473 28.60 1.23 53.26
CA HIS A 473 28.16 0.15 52.39
C HIS A 473 26.66 -0.11 52.57
N ASP A 474 26.05 -0.67 51.49
CA ASP A 474 24.68 -1.19 51.36
C ASP A 474 23.57 -0.18 51.02
N SER A 475 23.15 -0.16 49.74
CA SER A 475 21.97 -0.93 49.31
C SER A 475 21.45 -0.50 47.93
N TYR A 476 21.02 -1.51 47.16
CA TYR A 476 20.20 -1.40 45.96
C TYR A 476 18.82 -0.83 46.31
N ALA A 477 18.57 0.45 45.99
CA ALA A 477 17.24 1.06 45.89
C ALA A 477 17.41 2.42 45.16
N SER A 478 16.61 2.89 44.21
CA SER A 478 15.56 2.33 43.36
C SER A 478 15.40 3.35 42.20
N LYS A 479 15.66 2.93 40.95
CA LYS A 479 15.68 3.81 39.75
C LYS A 479 14.34 4.55 39.49
N SER A 480 13.24 4.12 40.10
CA SER A 480 11.91 4.73 39.92
C SER A 480 11.76 6.12 40.56
N ASN A 481 12.57 6.46 41.56
CA ASN A 481 12.46 7.78 42.22
C ASN A 481 13.06 8.92 41.36
N ALA A 482 14.11 8.66 40.60
CA ALA A 482 14.74 9.66 39.73
C ALA A 482 13.83 10.01 38.53
N GLU A 483 13.12 9.02 37.97
CA GLU A 483 12.18 9.22 36.85
C GLU A 483 10.99 10.11 37.24
N HIS A 484 10.44 9.93 38.44
CA HIS A 484 9.30 10.70 38.90
C HIS A 484 9.66 12.17 39.17
N HIS A 485 10.85 12.42 39.70
CA HIS A 485 11.35 13.78 39.95
C HIS A 485 11.69 14.54 38.66
N CYS A 486 12.28 13.87 37.66
CA CYS A 486 12.61 14.51 36.38
C CYS A 486 11.35 14.90 35.58
N GLN A 487 10.35 14.01 35.54
CA GLN A 487 9.04 14.29 34.92
C GLN A 487 8.29 15.44 35.61
N SER A 488 8.31 15.49 36.94
CA SER A 488 7.66 16.55 37.72
C SER A 488 8.34 17.91 37.54
N TRP A 489 9.66 17.93 37.37
CA TRP A 489 10.43 19.16 37.15
C TRP A 489 10.22 19.74 35.74
N LEU A 490 10.19 18.88 34.71
CA LEU A 490 9.91 19.30 33.32
C LEU A 490 8.50 19.89 33.18
N GLN A 491 7.49 19.32 33.86
CA GLN A 491 6.13 19.88 33.86
C GLN A 491 6.02 21.25 34.56
N ARG A 492 6.92 21.57 35.49
CA ARG A 492 6.87 22.83 36.25
C ARG A 492 7.61 23.98 35.60
N ASN A 493 8.59 23.70 34.74
CA ASN A 493 9.52 24.73 34.25
C ASN A 493 9.43 25.03 32.74
N GLY A 494 8.49 24.39 32.02
CA GLY A 494 8.13 24.74 30.64
C GLY A 494 8.84 23.90 29.60
#